data_AF-A0A5C8MDJ4-F1
#
_entry.id   AF-A0A5C8MDJ4-F1
#
_cell.length_a   1.000
_cell.length_b   1.000
_cell.length_c   1.000
_cell.angle_alpha   90.00
_cell.angle_beta   90.00
_cell.angle_gamma   90.00
#
_symmetry.space_group_name_H-M   'P 1'
#
loop_
_entity.id
_entity.type
_entity.pdbx_description
1 polymer ?
#
loop_
_entity_poly.entity_id
_entity_poly.type
_entity_poly.pdbx_seq_one_letter_code
_entity_poly.pdbx_strand_id
1 'polypeptide(L)'
;GMKWHRRLGNYFFTFLQSLLLRTWIYDGQSGMRAFSRQAMEHAEIIHDYNYAQVITLNLVRKGFRVKEVPIRYQVRTTGQSFIKFRAYVTAVIPAIWKEMRRPVKKVVIDEDAHRLPSITEKQCS
;
A
#
# COMPACT_ATOMS: atom_id res chain seq x y z
N GLY A 1 -22.91 8.99 -5.33
CA GLY A 1 -22.42 7.88 -4.50
C GLY A 1 -21.59 6.89 -5.32
N MET A 2 -20.66 6.15 -4.71
CA MET A 2 -19.81 5.18 -5.42
C MET A 2 -20.65 4.04 -6.02
N LYS A 3 -20.43 3.71 -7.30
CA LYS A 3 -21.16 2.62 -8.00
C LYS A 3 -20.90 1.27 -7.32
N TRP A 4 -21.92 0.43 -7.18
CA TRP A 4 -21.87 -0.86 -6.45
C TRP A 4 -20.74 -1.80 -6.90
N HIS A 5 -20.58 -1.98 -8.20
CA HIS A 5 -19.52 -2.82 -8.79
C HIS A 5 -18.11 -2.31 -8.46
N ARG A 6 -17.93 -1.01 -8.17
CA ARG A 6 -16.63 -0.48 -7.72
C ARG A 6 -16.36 -0.76 -6.26
N ARG A 7 -17.40 -0.70 -5.40
CA ARG A 7 -17.28 -1.13 -4.01
C ARG A 7 -16.89 -2.60 -3.92
N LEU A 8 -17.56 -3.46 -4.70
CA LEU A 8 -17.24 -4.89 -4.76
C LEU A 8 -15.81 -5.13 -5.24
N GLY A 9 -15.37 -4.42 -6.28
CA GLY A 9 -13.98 -4.47 -6.74
C GLY A 9 -12.99 -4.13 -5.63
N ASN A 10 -13.20 -3.03 -4.91
CA ASN A 10 -12.32 -2.62 -3.81
C ASN A 10 -12.25 -3.67 -2.70
N TYR A 11 -13.39 -4.25 -2.29
CA TYR A 11 -13.42 -5.32 -1.30
C TYR A 11 -12.70 -6.57 -1.80
N PHE A 12 -12.95 -7.00 -3.03
CA PHE A 12 -12.30 -8.17 -3.63
C PHE A 12 -10.78 -8.01 -3.68
N PHE A 13 -10.27 -6.87 -4.17
CA PHE A 13 -8.83 -6.63 -4.27
C PHE A 13 -8.16 -6.44 -2.91
N THR A 14 -8.87 -5.89 -1.92
CA THR A 14 -8.38 -5.79 -0.55
C THR A 14 -8.30 -7.16 0.10
N PHE A 15 -9.31 -8.01 -0.08
CA PHE A 15 -9.31 -9.39 0.39
C PHE A 15 -8.21 -10.22 -0.28
N LEU A 16 -8.05 -10.11 -1.60
CA LEU A 16 -7.00 -10.80 -2.34
C LEU A 16 -5.60 -10.42 -1.83
N GLN A 17 -5.34 -9.13 -1.62
CA GLN A 17 -4.07 -8.68 -1.04
C GLN A 17 -3.88 -9.21 0.38
N SER A 18 -4.93 -9.19 1.20
CA SER A 18 -4.87 -9.70 2.57
C SER A 18 -4.51 -11.19 2.60
N LEU A 19 -5.07 -11.97 1.67
CA LEU A 19 -4.76 -13.39 1.50
C LEU A 19 -3.31 -13.61 1.04
N LEU A 20 -2.86 -12.86 0.03
CA LEU A 20 -1.50 -12.98 -0.52
C LEU A 20 -0.42 -12.58 0.50
N LEU A 21 -0.69 -11.55 1.29
CA LEU A 21 0.21 -11.03 2.31
C LEU A 21 0.06 -11.73 3.66
N ARG A 22 -0.97 -12.58 3.82
CA ARG A 22 -1.38 -13.19 5.10
C ARG A 22 -1.48 -12.15 6.23
N THR A 23 -1.88 -10.94 5.87
CA THR A 23 -1.98 -9.77 6.75
C THR A 23 -3.36 -9.19 6.56
N TRP A 24 -4.07 -8.91 7.65
CA TRP A 24 -5.40 -8.34 7.55
C TRP A 24 -5.31 -6.85 7.16
N ILE A 25 -5.91 -6.48 6.02
CA ILE A 25 -5.94 -5.11 5.50
C ILE A 25 -7.40 -4.73 5.27
N TYR A 26 -7.85 -3.60 5.80
CA TYR A 26 -9.20 -3.07 5.64
C TYR A 26 -9.36 -2.18 4.39
N ASP A 27 -8.33 -1.40 4.04
CA ASP A 27 -8.30 -0.58 2.82
C ASP A 27 -6.92 -0.59 2.15
N GLY A 28 -6.75 -1.53 1.22
CA GLY A 28 -5.53 -1.63 0.42
C GLY A 28 -5.47 -0.67 -0.78
N GLN A 29 -6.50 0.16 -1.01
CA GLN A 29 -6.60 1.05 -2.18
C GLN A 29 -6.37 2.52 -1.86
N SER A 30 -6.40 2.90 -0.57
CA SER A 30 -6.15 4.28 -0.15
C SER A 30 -4.75 4.75 -0.52
N GLY A 31 -4.69 5.94 -1.10
CA GLY A 31 -3.43 6.60 -1.42
C GLY A 31 -2.78 7.32 -0.24
N MET A 32 -3.54 7.69 0.80
CA MET A 32 -2.96 8.36 1.96
C MET A 32 -2.19 7.38 2.82
N ARG A 33 -0.86 7.52 2.85
CA ARG A 33 0.06 6.59 3.50
C ARG A 33 1.29 7.32 4.02
N ALA A 34 1.79 6.87 5.16
CA ALA A 34 3.06 7.30 5.71
C ALA A 34 4.03 6.12 5.69
N PHE A 35 5.29 6.39 5.39
CA PHE A 35 6.36 5.40 5.30
C PHE A 35 7.52 5.84 6.17
N SER A 36 8.20 4.87 6.81
CA SER A 36 9.50 5.15 7.41
C SER A 36 10.54 5.39 6.32
N ARG A 37 11.65 6.04 6.69
CA ARG A 37 12.77 6.27 5.77
C ARG A 37 13.27 4.96 5.14
N GLN A 38 13.47 3.93 5.94
CA GLN A 38 13.89 2.61 5.45
C GLN A 38 12.87 1.97 4.50
N ALA A 39 11.58 2.11 4.80
CA ALA A 39 10.54 1.59 3.91
C ALA A 39 10.59 2.29 2.55
N MET A 40 10.82 3.60 2.50
CA MET A 40 10.98 4.33 1.25
C MET A 40 12.23 3.93 0.48
N GLU A 41 13.38 3.78 1.15
CA GLU A 41 14.64 3.34 0.53
C GLU A 41 14.51 1.95 -0.12
N HIS A 42 13.64 1.09 0.43
CA HIS A 42 13.40 -0.25 -0.05
C HIS A 42 12.10 -0.39 -0.86
N ALA A 43 11.35 0.67 -1.11
CA ALA A 43 10.11 0.58 -1.87
C ALA A 43 10.40 0.47 -3.36
N GLU A 44 9.81 -0.53 -4.03
CA GLU A 44 9.91 -0.69 -5.48
C GLU A 44 8.52 -0.71 -6.12
N ILE A 45 8.30 0.18 -7.08
CA ILE A 45 7.07 0.27 -7.87
C ILE A 45 7.39 -0.18 -9.29
N ILE A 46 6.95 -1.38 -9.66
CA ILE A 46 7.34 -2.02 -10.93
C ILE A 46 6.20 -1.95 -11.96
N HIS A 47 5.00 -1.56 -11.52
CA HIS A 47 3.79 -1.69 -12.31
C HIS A 47 2.93 -0.44 -12.25
N ASP A 48 2.37 -0.09 -13.41
CA ASP A 48 1.59 1.14 -13.62
C ASP A 48 0.10 0.96 -13.31
N TYR A 49 -0.19 0.15 -12.30
CA TYR A 49 -1.54 0.04 -11.71
C TYR A 49 -1.43 0.39 -10.23
N ASN A 50 -2.50 0.98 -9.68
CA ASN A 50 -2.65 1.44 -8.29
C ASN A 50 -1.41 1.27 -7.40
N TYR A 51 -0.58 2.31 -7.34
CA TYR A 51 0.68 2.30 -6.60
C TYR A 51 0.52 1.84 -5.14
N ALA A 52 -0.64 2.11 -4.52
CA ALA A 52 -0.92 1.72 -3.14
C ALA A 52 -0.87 0.20 -2.98
N GLN A 53 -1.39 -0.57 -3.94
CA GLN A 53 -1.33 -2.03 -3.88
C GLN A 53 0.10 -2.53 -4.03
N VAL A 54 0.78 -2.03 -5.06
CA VAL A 54 2.12 -2.47 -5.45
C VAL A 54 3.09 -2.22 -4.30
N ILE A 55 3.06 -1.03 -3.71
CA ILE A 55 3.96 -0.68 -2.60
C ILE A 55 3.64 -1.46 -1.33
N THR A 56 2.36 -1.74 -1.04
CA THR A 56 1.98 -2.62 0.10
C THR A 56 2.56 -4.00 -0.10
N LEU A 57 2.34 -4.58 -1.29
CA LEU A 57 2.74 -5.92 -1.61
C LEU A 57 4.26 -6.07 -1.52
N ASN A 58 4.99 -5.10 -2.07
CA ASN A 58 6.45 -5.09 -2.05
C ASN A 58 7.01 -4.98 -0.62
N LEU A 59 6.55 -3.99 0.15
CA LEU A 59 7.07 -3.72 1.50
C LEU A 59 6.71 -4.84 2.49
N VAL A 60 5.48 -5.32 2.49
CA VAL A 60 5.08 -6.40 3.40
C VAL A 60 5.83 -7.69 3.08
N ARG A 61 6.07 -8.00 1.79
CA ARG A 61 6.90 -9.15 1.39
C ARG A 61 8.38 -8.99 1.78
N LYS A 62 8.88 -7.75 1.85
CA LYS A 62 10.22 -7.42 2.38
C LYS A 62 10.30 -7.51 3.91
N GLY A 63 9.17 -7.71 4.59
CA GLY A 63 9.07 -7.90 6.03
C GLY A 63 8.57 -6.66 6.80
N PHE A 64 8.31 -5.54 6.11
CA PHE A 64 7.78 -4.34 6.76
C PHE A 64 6.35 -4.59 7.27
N ARG A 65 6.00 -3.92 8.37
CA ARG A 65 4.67 -4.00 8.97
C ARG A 65 3.80 -2.86 8.46
N VAL A 66 2.51 -3.14 8.27
CA VAL A 66 1.49 -2.15 7.92
C VAL A 66 0.56 -1.95 9.11
N LYS A 67 0.27 -0.70 9.43
CA LYS A 67 -0.70 -0.32 10.45
C LYS A 67 -1.74 0.61 9.84
N GLU A 68 -3.00 0.26 9.99
CA GLU A 68 -4.12 1.08 9.53
C GLU A 68 -4.59 1.99 10.67
N VAL A 69 -4.69 3.29 10.38
CA VAL A 69 -5.20 4.30 11.31
C VAL A 69 -6.59 4.71 10.81
N PRO A 70 -7.64 4.62 11.64
CA PRO A 70 -8.99 4.98 11.22
C PRO A 70 -9.07 6.47 10.87
N ILE A 71 -9.60 6.77 9.69
CA ILE A 71 -9.83 8.15 9.22
C ILE A 71 -11.30 8.33 8.84
N ARG A 72 -11.79 9.57 8.94
CA ARG A 72 -13.10 9.94 8.39
C ARG A 72 -12.97 10.18 6.89
N TYR A 73 -13.58 9.32 6.08
CA TYR A 73 -13.58 9.45 4.62
C TYR A 73 -14.77 10.29 4.14
N GLN A 74 -14.51 11.28 3.28
CA GLN A 74 -15.54 12.04 2.58
C GLN A 74 -15.55 11.67 1.10
N VAL A 75 -16.73 11.30 0.59
CA VAL A 75 -16.90 10.94 -0.82
C VAL A 75 -16.87 12.21 -1.66
N ARG A 76 -16.02 12.27 -2.68
CA ARG A 76 -16.06 13.35 -3.67
C ARG A 76 -17.42 13.36 -4.37
N THR A 77 -18.06 14.53 -4.41
CA THR A 77 -19.36 14.73 -5.07
C THR A 77 -19.22 15.01 -6.57
N THR A 78 -18.04 15.47 -7.01
CA THR A 78 -17.73 15.85 -8.40
C THR A 78 -16.53 15.08 -8.96
N GLY A 79 -16.49 14.93 -10.29
CA GLY A 79 -15.43 14.24 -11.03
C GLY A 79 -15.79 12.81 -11.46
N GLN A 80 -15.40 12.46 -12.68
CA GLN A 80 -15.51 11.08 -13.19
C GLN A 80 -14.24 10.31 -12.81
N SER A 81 -14.40 9.06 -12.40
CA SER A 81 -13.23 8.20 -12.25
C SER A 81 -12.84 7.62 -13.59
N PHE A 82 -11.58 7.82 -13.97
CA PHE A 82 -10.99 7.32 -15.20
C PHE A 82 -10.85 5.78 -15.23
N ILE A 83 -10.94 5.12 -14.06
CA ILE A 83 -10.74 3.68 -13.93
C ILE A 83 -11.97 2.89 -14.40
N LYS A 84 -11.84 2.23 -15.55
CA LYS A 84 -12.80 1.24 -16.07
C LYS A 84 -12.52 -0.13 -15.43
N PHE A 85 -13.54 -0.75 -14.82
CA PHE A 85 -13.39 -1.99 -14.04
C PHE A 85 -12.69 -3.14 -14.81
N ARG A 86 -13.08 -3.38 -16.07
CA ARG A 86 -12.48 -4.47 -16.87
C ARG A 86 -10.98 -4.23 -17.15
N ALA A 87 -10.64 -3.02 -17.59
CA ALA A 87 -9.25 -2.63 -17.84
C ALA A 87 -8.40 -2.72 -16.57
N TYR A 88 -8.98 -2.36 -15.43
CA TYR A 88 -8.32 -2.47 -14.12
C TYR A 88 -8.00 -3.93 -13.77
N VAL A 89 -8.99 -4.82 -13.85
CA VAL A 89 -8.80 -6.25 -13.53
C VAL A 89 -7.74 -6.89 -14.42
N THR A 90 -7.76 -6.62 -15.72
CA THR A 90 -6.79 -7.17 -16.68
C THR A 90 -5.37 -6.65 -16.47
N ALA A 91 -5.20 -5.44 -15.93
CA ALA A 91 -3.88 -4.89 -15.61
C ALA A 91 -3.35 -5.37 -14.25
N VAL A 92 -4.23 -5.48 -13.26
CA VAL A 92 -3.87 -5.77 -11.86
C VAL A 92 -3.46 -7.23 -11.68
N ILE A 93 -4.23 -8.20 -12.20
CA ILE A 93 -3.97 -9.62 -11.93
C ILE A 93 -2.59 -10.08 -12.42
N PRO A 94 -2.18 -9.82 -13.68
CA PRO A 94 -0.86 -10.23 -14.17
C PRO A 94 0.28 -9.58 -13.39
N ALA A 95 0.05 -8.35 -12.95
CA ALA A 95 1.05 -7.55 -12.27
C ALA A 95 1.20 -7.96 -10.79
N ILE A 96 0.11 -8.32 -10.10
CA ILE A 96 0.17 -9.01 -8.80
C ILE A 96 0.95 -10.33 -8.95
N TRP A 97 0.66 -11.10 -9.99
CA TRP A 97 1.30 -12.39 -10.19
C TRP A 97 2.80 -12.28 -10.51
N LYS A 98 3.18 -11.30 -11.34
CA LYS A 98 4.58 -10.97 -11.63
C LYS A 98 5.32 -10.54 -10.36
N GLU A 99 4.70 -9.72 -9.53
CA GLU A 99 5.27 -9.35 -8.23
C GLU A 99 5.42 -10.59 -7.34
N MET A 100 4.39 -11.41 -7.16
CA MET A 100 4.42 -12.60 -6.31
C MET A 100 5.46 -13.64 -6.72
N ARG A 101 5.75 -13.77 -8.02
CA ARG A 101 6.79 -14.66 -8.54
C ARG A 101 8.21 -14.12 -8.35
N ARG A 102 8.36 -12.82 -8.10
CA ARG A 102 9.67 -12.21 -7.89
C ARG A 102 10.25 -12.67 -6.56
N PRO A 103 11.51 -13.11 -6.51
CA PRO A 103 12.19 -13.33 -5.24
C PRO A 103 12.39 -11.99 -4.54
N VAL A 104 11.88 -11.87 -3.32
CA VAL A 104 12.04 -10.68 -2.48
C VAL A 104 12.97 -11.05 -1.33
N LYS A 105 14.05 -10.29 -1.16
CA LYS A 105 14.93 -10.42 0.02
C LYS A 105 14.28 -9.72 1.20
N LYS A 106 14.21 -10.41 2.34
CA LYS A 106 13.79 -9.79 3.59
C LYS A 106 14.84 -8.76 4.01
N VAL A 107 14.38 -7.57 4.37
CA VAL A 107 15.24 -6.47 4.82
C VAL A 107 15.42 -6.60 6.34
N VAL A 108 16.61 -6.28 6.84
CA VAL A 108 16.84 -6.12 8.28
C VAL A 108 16.24 -4.78 8.68
N ILE A 109 15.14 -4.82 9.42
CA ILE A 109 14.38 -3.62 9.78
C ILE A 109 14.94 -3.07 11.08
N ASP A 110 15.28 -1.79 11.08
CA ASP A 110 15.61 -1.06 12.30
C ASP A 110 14.32 -0.77 13.07
N GLU A 111 14.04 -1.57 14.09
CA GLU A 111 12.87 -1.36 14.94
C GLU A 111 13.01 -0.08 15.78
N ASP A 112 14.22 0.43 16.02
CA ASP A 112 14.47 1.63 16.83
C ASP A 112 14.45 2.94 16.02
N ALA A 113 14.22 2.88 14.71
CA ALA A 113 14.13 4.06 13.84
C ALA A 113 13.04 5.08 14.24
N HIS A 114 12.08 4.67 15.08
CA HIS A 114 11.04 5.55 15.65
C HIS A 114 11.51 6.31 16.91
N ARG A 115 12.64 5.90 17.51
CA ARG A 115 13.25 6.59 18.65
C ARG A 115 13.95 7.83 18.13
N LEU A 116 13.28 8.96 18.25
CA LEU A 116 13.92 10.25 18.02
C LEU A 116 14.95 10.45 19.14
N PRO A 117 16.19 10.88 18.82
CA PRO A 117 17.14 11.27 19.86
C PRO A 117 16.50 12.37 20.72
N SER A 118 16.70 12.30 22.03
CA SER A 118 16.22 13.32 22.96
C SER A 118 16.66 14.70 22.46
N ILE A 119 15.74 15.65 22.47
CA ILE A 119 15.84 16.99 21.86
C ILE A 119 16.99 17.84 22.46
N THR A 120 17.75 17.32 23.42
CA THR A 120 18.83 18.01 24.15
C THR A 120 20.10 18.28 23.33
N GLU A 121 20.30 17.67 22.15
CA GLU A 121 21.56 17.81 21.37
C GLU A 121 21.46 18.61 20.07
N LYS A 122 20.35 19.30 19.80
CA LYS A 122 20.27 20.23 18.66
C LYS A 122 20.28 21.68 19.14
N GLN A 123 21.43 22.12 19.66
CA GLN A 123 21.83 23.51 19.44
C GLN A 123 22.12 23.65 17.95
N CYS A 124 21.22 24.31 17.23
CA CYS A 124 21.47 24.74 15.87
C CYS A 124 22.64 25.73 15.89
N SER A 125 23.78 25.32 15.33
CA SER A 125 24.85 26.21 14.90
C SER A 125 24.46 27.01 13.67
#